data_AF-A0A7S3XQ38-F1
#
_entry.id   AF-A0A7S3XQ38-F1
#
_cell.length_a   1.000
_cell.length_b   1.000
_cell.length_c   1.000
_cell.angle_alpha   90.00
_cell.angle_beta   90.00
_cell.angle_gamma   90.00
#
_symmetry.space_group_name_H-M   'P 1'
#
loop_
_entity.id
_entity.type
_entity.pdbx_description
1 polymer ?
#
loop_
_entity_poly.entity_id
_entity_poly.type
_entity_poly.pdbx_seq_one_letter_code
_entity_poly.pdbx_strand_id
1 'polypeptide(L)'
;GRLPEGKTLRSEKLRPRKKLPPLLVPAEERRPEPLHWFGTSFGLTKELLGFWARAGLRAVYLRQTATDLTGEHTAVLLRELHPASVEEGPAPGWVSAFARDAQRRFLELLGFGFGHLEVSTALAVVEAQAGRLARGGAR
;
A
#
# COMPACT_ATOMS: atom_id res chain seq x y z
N GLY A 1 -3.85 5.82 38.44
CA GLY A 1 -3.86 7.02 39.30
C GLY A 1 -4.92 7.97 38.79
N ARG A 2 -5.89 8.33 39.65
CA ARG A 2 -6.97 9.27 39.36
C ARG A 2 -6.39 10.66 39.06
N LEU A 3 -6.73 11.25 37.92
CA LEU A 3 -6.33 12.64 37.61
C LEU A 3 -7.05 13.59 38.59
N PRO A 4 -6.36 14.59 39.15
CA PRO A 4 -6.98 15.53 40.08
C PRO A 4 -8.03 16.39 39.36
N GLU A 5 -9.23 16.47 39.94
CA GLU A 5 -10.31 17.31 39.48
C GLU A 5 -9.88 18.80 39.52
N GLY A 6 -10.09 19.52 38.41
CA GLY A 6 -9.93 20.98 38.36
C GLY A 6 -8.93 21.55 37.36
N LYS A 7 -8.21 20.73 36.58
CA LYS A 7 -7.40 21.27 35.46
C LYS A 7 -8.16 21.19 34.14
N THR A 8 -8.83 22.28 33.78
CA THR A 8 -9.37 22.50 32.44
C THR A 8 -8.23 22.45 31.42
N LEU A 9 -8.43 21.72 30.32
CA LEU A 9 -7.52 21.57 29.16
C LEU A 9 -7.04 22.92 28.56
N ARG A 10 -7.65 24.04 28.95
CA ARG A 10 -7.39 25.40 28.44
C ARG A 10 -6.43 26.23 29.31
N SER A 11 -5.87 25.66 30.38
CA SER A 11 -4.98 26.37 31.33
C SER A 11 -3.49 26.02 31.17
N GLU A 12 -3.13 25.25 30.15
CA GLU A 12 -1.74 24.86 29.91
C GLU A 12 -0.90 26.07 29.45
N LYS A 13 0.02 26.52 30.30
CA LYS A 13 1.00 27.54 29.93
C LYS A 13 2.15 26.87 29.18
N LEU A 14 2.12 26.93 27.85
CA LEU A 14 3.22 26.49 26.99
C LEU A 14 4.49 27.29 27.35
N ARG A 15 5.45 26.64 28.01
CA ARG A 15 6.79 27.19 28.25
C ARG A 15 7.76 26.57 27.24
N PRO A 16 8.66 27.33 26.61
CA PRO A 16 9.65 26.78 25.69
C PRO A 16 10.47 25.68 26.40
N ARG A 17 10.35 24.45 25.92
CA ARG A 17 11.12 23.31 26.44
C ARG A 17 12.56 23.45 25.95
N LYS A 18 13.50 23.73 26.85
CA LYS A 18 14.93 23.77 26.53
C LYS A 18 15.40 22.34 26.21
N LYS A 19 16.18 22.18 25.12
CA LYS A 19 16.75 20.90 24.61
C LYS A 19 15.73 19.89 24.01
N LEU A 20 14.83 20.34 23.15
CA LEU A 20 14.06 19.41 22.29
C LEU A 20 14.88 19.06 21.04
N PRO A 21 14.85 17.79 20.57
CA PRO A 21 15.33 17.47 19.23
C PRO A 21 14.52 18.25 18.18
N PRO A 22 15.11 18.53 17.00
CA PRO A 22 14.41 19.25 15.95
C PRO A 22 13.17 18.46 15.48
N LEU A 23 12.11 19.18 15.10
CA LEU A 23 10.87 18.55 14.62
C LEU A 23 11.09 17.78 13.31
N LEU A 24 11.95 18.32 12.45
CA LEU A 24 12.32 17.76 11.16
C LEU A 24 13.84 17.66 11.09
N VAL A 25 14.31 16.57 10.51
CA VAL A 25 15.71 16.40 10.10
C VAL A 25 15.72 16.13 8.60
N PRO A 26 16.74 16.59 7.85
CA PRO A 26 16.91 16.20 6.46
C PRO A 26 16.91 14.68 6.30
N ALA A 27 16.17 14.16 5.32
CA ALA A 27 16.03 12.71 5.12
C ALA A 27 17.38 12.03 4.86
N GLU A 28 18.33 12.75 4.25
CA GLU A 28 19.69 12.28 3.95
C GLU A 28 20.51 11.97 5.21
N GLU A 29 20.18 12.59 6.35
CA GLU A 29 20.86 12.33 7.63
C GLU A 29 20.44 10.98 8.24
N ARG A 30 19.35 10.38 7.75
CA ARG A 30 18.91 9.05 8.16
C ARG A 30 19.33 8.01 7.13
N ARG A 31 20.23 7.10 7.54
CA ARG A 31 20.58 5.93 6.73
C ARG A 31 19.34 5.04 6.49
N PRO A 32 19.00 4.70 5.23
CA PRO A 32 17.89 3.80 4.94
C PRO A 32 18.16 2.37 5.45
N GLU A 33 17.14 1.75 6.02
CA GLU A 33 17.15 0.35 6.39
C GLU A 33 17.05 -0.55 5.14
N PRO A 34 17.71 -1.73 5.12
CA PRO A 34 17.53 -2.68 4.04
C PRO A 34 16.12 -3.28 4.11
N LEU A 35 15.35 -3.11 3.03
CA LEU A 35 13.99 -3.64 2.89
C LEU A 35 13.94 -4.65 1.74
N HIS A 36 13.33 -5.81 1.97
CA HIS A 36 13.12 -6.84 0.93
C HIS A 36 11.88 -6.59 0.06
N TRP A 37 10.93 -5.80 0.55
CA TRP A 37 9.74 -5.42 -0.17
C TRP A 37 9.09 -4.22 0.51
N PHE A 38 8.20 -3.57 -0.22
CA PHE A 38 7.25 -2.63 0.36
C PHE A 38 5.89 -2.80 -0.32
N GLY A 39 4.85 -2.26 0.29
CA GLY A 39 3.50 -2.40 -0.22
C GLY A 39 2.55 -1.33 0.29
N THR A 40 1.33 -1.41 -0.21
CA THR A 40 0.24 -0.50 0.11
C THR A 40 -1.08 -1.26 0.26
N SER A 41 -2.02 -0.66 0.95
CA SER A 41 -3.41 -1.13 1.09
C SER A 41 -4.35 0.06 0.95
N PHE A 42 -5.33 -0.03 0.07
CA PHE A 42 -6.26 1.06 -0.23
C PHE A 42 -7.59 0.55 -0.78
N GLY A 43 -8.61 1.41 -0.81
CA GLY A 43 -9.89 1.13 -1.48
C GLY A 43 -9.74 1.19 -3.00
N LEU A 44 -10.19 0.15 -3.70
CA LEU A 44 -9.95 -0.05 -5.12
C LEU A 44 -10.61 1.04 -5.96
N THR A 45 -9.78 1.92 -6.49
CA THR A 45 -10.10 2.84 -7.58
C THR A 45 -9.10 2.66 -8.71
N LYS A 46 -9.50 2.98 -9.94
CA LYS A 46 -8.65 2.86 -11.13
C LYS A 46 -7.45 3.82 -11.04
N GLU A 47 -7.66 4.99 -10.47
CA GLU A 47 -6.68 6.05 -10.28
C GLU A 47 -5.56 5.59 -9.33
N LEU A 48 -5.91 5.09 -8.14
CA LEU A 48 -4.94 4.61 -7.16
C LEU A 48 -4.24 3.34 -7.65
N LEU A 49 -4.98 2.42 -8.27
CA LEU A 49 -4.40 1.20 -8.84
C LEU A 49 -3.37 1.54 -9.91
N GLY A 50 -3.70 2.46 -10.83
CA GLY A 50 -2.78 2.93 -11.86
C GLY A 50 -1.57 3.67 -11.26
N PHE A 51 -1.77 4.51 -10.24
CA PHE A 51 -0.69 5.20 -9.54
C PHE A 51 0.35 4.23 -8.97
N TRP A 52 -0.10 3.23 -8.19
CA TRP A 52 0.79 2.27 -7.57
C TRP A 52 1.38 1.27 -8.58
N ALA A 53 0.63 0.89 -9.62
CA ALA A 53 1.14 0.03 -10.68
C ALA A 53 2.25 0.71 -11.51
N ARG A 54 2.13 2.03 -11.77
CA ARG A 54 3.21 2.81 -12.40
C ARG A 54 4.46 2.89 -11.52
N ALA A 55 4.31 2.88 -10.19
CA ALA A 55 5.43 2.78 -9.25
C ALA A 55 6.05 1.37 -9.16
N GLY A 56 5.59 0.42 -9.98
CA GLY A 56 6.13 -0.94 -10.09
C GLY A 56 5.57 -1.92 -9.07
N LEU A 57 4.50 -1.58 -8.34
CA LEU A 57 3.82 -2.52 -7.45
C LEU A 57 2.88 -3.42 -8.25
N ARG A 58 2.69 -4.65 -7.78
CA ARG A 58 1.76 -5.63 -8.35
C ARG A 58 0.65 -5.93 -7.36
N ALA A 59 -0.58 -6.03 -7.86
CA ALA A 59 -1.71 -6.43 -7.03
C ALA A 59 -1.59 -7.92 -6.67
N VAL A 60 -1.61 -8.22 -5.37
CA VAL A 60 -1.47 -9.59 -4.85
C VAL A 60 -2.71 -10.06 -4.10
N TYR A 61 -3.63 -9.15 -3.77
CA TYR A 61 -4.84 -9.50 -3.06
C TYR A 61 -5.93 -8.44 -3.24
N LEU A 62 -7.18 -8.90 -3.35
CA LEU A 62 -8.38 -8.08 -3.29
C LEU A 62 -9.39 -8.74 -2.33
N ARG A 63 -9.96 -7.94 -1.44
CA ARG A 63 -11.06 -8.38 -0.57
C ARG A 63 -12.35 -8.51 -1.39
N GLN A 64 -13.04 -9.65 -1.29
CA GLN A 64 -14.30 -9.87 -2.02
C GLN A 64 -15.45 -8.99 -1.52
N THR A 65 -15.46 -8.65 -0.24
CA THR A 65 -16.46 -7.75 0.34
C THR A 65 -15.95 -6.32 0.28
N ALA A 66 -16.79 -5.43 -0.25
CA ALA A 66 -16.56 -4.00 -0.18
C ALA A 66 -16.65 -3.52 1.27
N THR A 67 -16.03 -2.37 1.56
CA THR A 67 -16.19 -1.68 2.84
C THR A 67 -17.51 -0.94 2.88
N ASP A 68 -18.28 -1.09 3.96
CA ASP A 68 -19.62 -0.49 4.08
C ASP A 68 -19.62 1.05 3.98
N LEU A 69 -18.51 1.69 4.36
CA LEU A 69 -18.38 3.16 4.34
C LEU A 69 -18.18 3.73 2.93
N THR A 70 -17.37 3.09 2.09
CA THR A 70 -16.96 3.63 0.77
C THR A 70 -17.51 2.84 -0.41
N GLY A 71 -17.98 1.61 -0.19
CA GLY A 71 -18.35 0.69 -1.26
C GLY A 71 -17.16 0.13 -2.04
N GLU A 72 -15.93 0.42 -1.63
CA GLU A 72 -14.73 -0.01 -2.33
C GLU A 72 -14.18 -1.33 -1.75
N HIS A 73 -13.63 -2.16 -2.63
CA HIS A 73 -12.87 -3.35 -2.22
C HIS A 73 -11.47 -2.96 -1.74
N THR A 74 -10.99 -3.54 -0.65
CA THR A 74 -9.59 -3.36 -0.27
C THR A 74 -8.67 -4.10 -1.23
N ALA A 75 -7.68 -3.39 -1.78
CA ALA A 75 -6.62 -3.92 -2.64
C ALA A 75 -5.26 -3.83 -1.94
N VAL A 76 -4.46 -4.89 -2.03
CA VAL A 76 -3.08 -4.93 -1.53
C VAL A 76 -2.12 -5.11 -2.69
N LEU A 77 -1.16 -4.20 -2.79
CA LEU A 77 -0.15 -4.17 -3.84
C LEU A 77 1.24 -4.23 -3.21
N LEU A 78 2.14 -5.04 -3.79
CA LEU A 78 3.50 -5.25 -3.29
C LEU A 78 4.54 -5.02 -4.39
N ARG A 79 5.74 -4.57 -4.00
CA ARG A 79 6.93 -4.51 -4.86
C ARG A 79 8.12 -5.14 -4.14
N GLU A 80 8.80 -6.05 -4.83
CA GLU A 80 10.06 -6.64 -4.38
C GLU A 80 11.18 -5.58 -4.42
N LEU A 81 12.04 -5.63 -3.41
CA LEU A 81 13.27 -4.86 -3.30
C LEU A 81 14.42 -5.85 -3.09
N HIS A 82 15.55 -5.61 -3.72
CA HIS A 82 16.73 -6.46 -3.61
C HIS A 82 17.89 -5.63 -3.05
N PRO A 83 17.96 -5.45 -1.71
CA PRO A 83 19.03 -4.69 -1.09
C PRO A 83 20.35 -5.47 -1.23
N ALA A 84 21.36 -4.86 -1.86
CA ALA A 84 22.66 -5.49 -2.08
C ALA A 84 23.39 -5.88 -0.78
N SER A 85 22.99 -5.32 0.36
CA SER A 85 23.61 -5.55 1.66
C SER A 85 23.06 -6.74 2.45
N VAL A 86 22.07 -7.48 1.91
CA VAL A 86 21.44 -8.61 2.61
C VAL A 86 21.34 -9.80 1.66
N GLU A 87 22.06 -10.88 1.97
CA GLU A 87 22.06 -12.12 1.17
C GLU A 87 20.82 -12.99 1.42
N GLU A 88 20.25 -12.92 2.63
CA GLU A 88 19.04 -13.65 3.00
C GLU A 88 17.78 -12.87 2.63
N GLY A 89 16.81 -13.53 2.01
CA GLY A 89 15.53 -12.94 1.67
C GLY A 89 14.57 -13.91 1.02
N PRO A 90 13.34 -13.47 0.71
CA PRO A 90 12.39 -14.28 -0.04
C PRO A 90 12.96 -14.68 -1.41
N ALA A 91 12.54 -15.84 -1.92
CA ALA A 91 12.93 -16.28 -3.25
C ALA A 91 12.57 -15.22 -4.33
N PRO A 92 13.44 -14.95 -5.31
CA PRO A 92 13.16 -13.98 -6.36
C PRO A 92 11.84 -14.28 -7.08
N GLY A 93 11.02 -13.24 -7.31
CA GLY A 93 9.76 -13.38 -8.02
C GLY A 93 8.61 -13.96 -7.20
N TRP A 94 8.73 -14.02 -5.87
CA TRP A 94 7.63 -14.45 -4.99
C TRP A 94 6.37 -13.58 -5.15
N VAL A 95 6.49 -12.25 -5.26
CA VAL A 95 5.37 -11.33 -5.53
C VAL A 95 4.74 -11.66 -6.88
N SER A 96 5.56 -12.05 -7.85
CA SER A 96 5.07 -12.48 -9.17
C SER A 96 4.24 -13.76 -9.09
N ALA A 97 4.64 -14.70 -8.21
CA ALA A 97 3.88 -15.92 -7.96
C ALA A 97 2.54 -15.62 -7.26
N PHE A 98 2.54 -14.78 -6.22
CA PHE A 98 1.31 -14.36 -5.52
C PHE A 98 0.38 -13.57 -6.44
N ALA A 99 0.89 -12.64 -7.24
CA ALA A 99 0.08 -11.87 -8.17
C ALA A 99 -0.58 -12.75 -9.23
N ARG A 100 0.10 -13.80 -9.70
CA ARG A 100 -0.48 -14.79 -10.64
C ARG A 100 -1.58 -15.64 -9.99
N ASP A 101 -1.39 -16.03 -8.73
CA ASP A 101 -2.43 -16.73 -7.98
C ASP A 101 -3.66 -15.85 -7.76
N ALA A 102 -3.43 -14.61 -7.33
CA ALA A 102 -4.46 -13.59 -7.15
C ALA A 102 -5.23 -13.32 -8.46
N GLN A 103 -4.54 -13.32 -9.60
CA GLN A 103 -5.16 -13.16 -10.90
C GLN A 103 -6.12 -14.30 -11.24
N ARG A 104 -5.71 -15.56 -11.00
CA ARG A 104 -6.62 -16.71 -11.20
C ARG A 104 -7.87 -16.60 -10.35
N ARG A 105 -7.70 -16.38 -9.05
CA ARG A 105 -8.83 -16.23 -8.12
C ARG A 105 -9.72 -15.06 -8.48
N PHE A 106 -9.13 -13.93 -8.88
CA PHE A 106 -9.89 -12.75 -9.28
C PHE A 106 -10.77 -13.05 -10.49
N LEU A 107 -10.24 -13.71 -11.52
CA LEU A 107 -10.99 -14.10 -12.72
C LEU A 107 -12.15 -15.05 -12.39
N GLU A 108 -11.93 -16.03 -11.50
CA GLU A 108 -13.00 -16.92 -11.02
C GLU A 108 -14.09 -16.15 -10.26
N LEU A 109 -13.72 -15.10 -9.53
CA LEU A 109 -14.61 -14.30 -8.70
C LEU A 109 -15.30 -13.14 -9.43
N LEU A 110 -14.99 -12.90 -10.71
CA LEU A 110 -15.67 -11.90 -11.54
C LEU A 110 -17.17 -12.21 -11.71
N GLY A 111 -17.58 -13.48 -11.64
CA GLY A 111 -18.99 -13.87 -11.63
C GLY A 111 -19.70 -13.73 -10.28
N PHE A 112 -18.97 -13.35 -9.22
CA PHE A 112 -19.45 -13.36 -7.84
C PHE A 112 -19.22 -11.99 -7.18
N GLY A 113 -18.39 -11.93 -6.12
CA GLY A 113 -18.14 -10.73 -5.32
C GLY A 113 -17.59 -9.54 -6.11
N PHE A 114 -17.06 -9.76 -7.31
CA PHE A 114 -16.55 -8.71 -8.20
C PHE A 114 -17.43 -8.43 -9.43
N GLY A 115 -18.61 -9.06 -9.54
CA GLY A 115 -19.47 -8.92 -10.72
C GLY A 115 -20.07 -7.53 -10.93
N HIS A 116 -19.97 -6.65 -9.93
CA HIS A 116 -20.42 -5.26 -10.01
C HIS A 116 -19.30 -4.28 -10.37
N LEU A 117 -18.04 -4.74 -10.50
CA LEU A 117 -16.94 -3.89 -10.91
C LEU A 117 -17.14 -3.45 -12.36
N GLU A 118 -16.81 -2.19 -12.65
CA GLU A 118 -16.71 -1.75 -14.04
C GLU A 118 -15.67 -2.58 -14.80
N VAL A 119 -15.97 -2.93 -16.04
CA VAL A 119 -15.08 -3.70 -16.93
C VAL A 119 -13.69 -3.04 -17.02
N SER A 120 -13.64 -1.70 -17.04
CA SER A 120 -12.38 -0.96 -17.12
C SER A 120 -11.52 -1.11 -15.85
N THR A 121 -12.16 -1.18 -14.68
CA THR A 121 -11.48 -1.42 -13.39
C THR A 121 -11.06 -2.88 -13.26
N ALA A 122 -11.91 -3.82 -13.65
CA ALA A 122 -11.58 -5.25 -13.66
C ALA A 122 -10.38 -5.54 -14.57
N LEU A 123 -10.34 -4.96 -15.77
CA LEU A 123 -9.19 -5.07 -16.67
C LEU A 123 -7.93 -4.48 -16.04
N ALA A 124 -8.03 -3.29 -15.42
CA ALA A 124 -6.90 -2.66 -14.75
C ALA A 124 -6.34 -3.53 -13.60
N VAL A 125 -7.19 -4.23 -12.85
CA VAL A 125 -6.76 -5.20 -11.82
C VAL A 125 -5.95 -6.33 -12.45
N VAL A 126 -6.45 -6.92 -13.54
CA VAL A 126 -5.75 -8.00 -14.26
C VAL A 126 -4.39 -7.52 -14.80
N GLU A 127 -4.32 -6.30 -15.31
CA GLU A 127 -3.06 -5.72 -15.79
C GLU A 127 -2.08 -5.37 -14.66
N ALA A 128 -2.58 -4.90 -13.51
CA ALA A 128 -1.79 -4.64 -12.31
C ALA A 128 -1.20 -5.95 -11.75
N GLN A 129 -2.01 -7.01 -11.73
CA GLN A 129 -1.57 -8.35 -11.35
C GLN A 129 -0.52 -8.87 -12.33
N ALA A 130 -0.69 -8.68 -13.64
CA ALA A 130 0.26 -9.10 -14.66
C ALA A 130 1.53 -8.23 -14.77
N GLY A 131 1.62 -7.10 -14.05
CA GLY A 131 2.73 -6.15 -14.15
C GLY A 131 2.81 -5.46 -15.52
N ARG A 132 1.66 -5.22 -16.17
CA ARG A 132 1.58 -4.59 -17.50
C ARG A 132 1.29 -3.09 -17.46
N LEU A 133 0.60 -2.60 -16.44
CA LEU A 133 0.30 -1.17 -16.25
C LEU A 133 1.56 -0.30 -16.06
N ALA A 134 2.69 -0.89 -15.64
CA ALA A 134 3.95 -0.18 -15.44
C ALA A 134 4.61 0.29 -16.76
N ARG A 135 4.22 -0.24 -17.92
CA ARG A 135 4.97 -0.08 -19.18
C ARG A 135 4.56 1.12 -20.05
N GLY A 136 3.61 1.94 -19.60
CA GLY A 136 3.05 3.05 -20.40
C GLY A 136 3.76 4.40 -20.28
N GLY A 137 4.85 4.51 -19.53
CA GLY A 137 5.41 5.81 -19.09
C GLY A 137 6.85 6.12 -19.52
N ALA A 138 7.30 5.62 -20.66
CA ALA A 138 8.57 6.03 -21.26
C ALA A 138 8.33 6.48 -22.71
N ARG A 139 7.88 7.73 -22.86
CA ARG A 139 8.04 8.56 -24.05
C ARG A 139 8.28 9.99 -23.62
#